data_AF-A0AAN8YU94-F1
#
_entry.id   AF-A0AAN8YU94-F1
#
_cell.length_a   1.000
_cell.length_b   1.000
_cell.length_c   1.000
_cell.angle_alpha   90.00
_cell.angle_beta   90.00
_cell.angle_gamma   90.00
#
_symmetry.space_group_name_H-M   'P 1'
#
loop_
_entity.id
_entity.type
_entity.pdbx_description
1 polymer ?
#
loop_
_entity_poly.entity_id
_entity_poly.type
_entity_poly.pdbx_seq_one_letter_code
_entity_poly.pdbx_strand_id
1 'polypeptide(L)'
;MVLAVIDGATVMSLIEDRKGFNECVEQRFRMLDIDGDGVLCRSDLHRGLDKTIAMECDTPSDEEINDLYDLIFNTFDADKNGAIDLQEFGSLMKEIMLAMARGIGDSPIGVALDEDSLLMKAIELDSTKNG
;
A
#
# COMPACT_ATOMS: atom_id res chain seq x y z
N MET A 1 6.32 9.80 -12.78
CA MET A 1 7.37 8.76 -12.61
C MET A 1 8.75 9.37 -12.38
N VAL A 2 9.31 9.13 -11.21
CA VAL A 2 10.61 9.57 -10.70
C VAL A 2 11.39 8.33 -10.27
N LEU A 3 12.66 8.23 -10.66
CA LEU A 3 13.53 7.17 -10.17
C LEU A 3 14.06 7.60 -8.79
N ALA A 4 13.76 6.82 -7.76
CA ALA A 4 14.18 7.10 -6.40
C ALA A 4 14.83 5.89 -5.75
N VAL A 5 15.61 6.16 -4.70
CA VAL A 5 16.28 5.12 -3.93
C VAL A 5 15.58 5.00 -2.59
N ILE A 6 15.19 3.78 -2.23
CA ILE A 6 14.52 3.47 -0.97
C ILE A 6 15.25 2.36 -0.25
N ASP A 7 15.42 2.53 1.06
CA ASP A 7 15.90 1.52 1.99
C ASP A 7 14.82 1.20 3.05
N GLY A 8 15.08 0.16 3.86
CA GLY A 8 14.18 -0.22 4.93
C GLY A 8 13.99 0.88 5.98
N ALA A 9 14.99 1.74 6.23
CA ALA A 9 14.89 2.83 7.19
C ALA A 9 13.90 3.92 6.74
N THR A 10 13.91 4.27 5.45
CA THR A 10 13.01 5.24 4.82
C THR A 10 11.56 4.75 4.92
N VAL A 11 11.31 3.48 4.62
CA VAL A 11 9.97 2.87 4.76
C VAL A 11 9.52 2.86 6.21
N MET A 12 10.41 2.54 7.15
CA MET A 12 10.10 2.58 8.59
C MET A 12 9.80 3.99 9.08
N SER A 13 10.53 5.00 8.59
CA SER A 13 10.30 6.41 8.90
C SER A 13 8.88 6.87 8.51
N LEU A 14 8.37 6.41 7.37
CA LEU A 14 6.97 6.64 6.96
C LEU A 14 5.99 5.94 7.90
N ILE A 15 6.23 4.68 8.26
CA ILE A 15 5.37 3.91 9.18
C ILE A 15 5.31 4.57 10.57
N GLU A 16 6.42 5.15 11.01
CA GLU A 16 6.52 5.90 12.28
C GLU A 16 5.78 7.24 12.20
N ASP A 17 5.77 7.91 11.04
CA ASP A 17 4.95 9.09 10.80
C ASP A 17 3.47 8.71 10.65
N ARG A 18 2.83 8.46 11.78
CA ARG A 18 1.41 8.08 11.85
C ARG A 18 0.49 9.05 11.10
N LYS A 19 0.84 10.33 11.02
CA LYS A 19 0.00 11.32 10.36
C LYS A 19 0.09 11.19 8.84
N GLY A 20 1.30 11.25 8.28
CA GLY A 20 1.50 11.08 6.84
C GLY A 20 1.06 9.69 6.37
N PHE A 21 1.32 8.65 7.17
CA PHE A 21 0.85 7.29 6.90
C PHE A 21 -0.68 7.22 6.88
N ASN A 22 -1.38 7.73 7.90
CA ASN A 22 -2.84 7.68 7.94
C ASN A 22 -3.48 8.47 6.80
N GLU A 23 -3.02 9.70 6.53
CA GLU A 23 -3.54 10.52 5.42
C GLU A 23 -3.39 9.80 4.07
N CYS A 24 -2.27 9.11 3.90
CA CYS A 24 -2.01 8.31 2.72
C CYS A 24 -2.90 7.06 2.60
N VAL A 25 -3.03 6.31 3.70
CA VAL A 25 -3.91 5.14 3.79
C VAL A 25 -5.35 5.56 3.49
N GLU A 26 -5.83 6.64 4.08
CA GLU A 26 -7.17 7.20 3.83
C GLU A 26 -7.37 7.64 2.37
N GLN A 27 -6.35 8.25 1.76
CA GLN A 27 -6.42 8.66 0.35
C GLN A 27 -6.53 7.43 -0.56
N ARG A 28 -5.73 6.40 -0.32
CA ARG A 28 -5.78 5.16 -1.11
C ARG A 28 -7.05 4.38 -0.86
N PHE A 29 -7.49 4.30 0.38
CA PHE A 29 -8.77 3.69 0.74
C PHE A 29 -9.91 4.36 -0.05
N ARG A 30 -9.97 5.69 -0.07
CA ARG A 30 -10.97 6.44 -0.86
C ARG A 30 -10.84 6.26 -2.37
N MET A 31 -9.67 5.91 -2.90
CA MET A 31 -9.52 5.61 -4.32
C MET A 31 -10.01 4.20 -4.67
N LEU A 32 -9.93 3.28 -3.71
CA LEU A 32 -10.41 1.91 -3.85
C LEU A 32 -11.91 1.80 -3.56
N ASP A 33 -12.43 2.57 -2.60
CA ASP A 33 -13.84 2.66 -2.22
C ASP A 33 -14.64 3.39 -3.31
N ILE A 34 -15.15 2.63 -4.28
CA ILE A 34 -15.78 3.20 -5.48
C ILE A 34 -17.20 3.70 -5.19
N ASP A 35 -17.93 3.01 -4.32
CA ASP A 35 -19.31 3.36 -3.97
C ASP A 35 -19.39 4.34 -2.77
N GLY A 36 -18.29 4.53 -2.05
CA GLY A 36 -18.15 5.52 -0.98
C GLY A 36 -18.89 5.11 0.29
N ASP A 37 -19.09 3.81 0.51
CA ASP A 37 -19.81 3.29 1.67
C ASP A 37 -18.93 3.21 2.93
N GLY A 38 -17.63 3.47 2.78
CA GLY A 38 -16.65 3.49 3.86
C GLY A 38 -16.05 2.11 4.18
N VAL A 39 -16.32 1.10 3.34
CA VAL A 39 -15.70 -0.23 3.40
C VAL A 39 -15.23 -0.66 2.01
N LEU A 40 -14.22 -1.52 1.94
CA LEU A 40 -13.80 -2.12 0.67
C LEU A 40 -14.41 -3.50 0.54
N CYS A 41 -15.36 -3.66 -0.38
CA CYS A 41 -15.85 -4.98 -0.73
C CYS A 41 -14.96 -5.63 -1.80
N ARG A 42 -15.19 -6.92 -2.06
CA ARG A 42 -14.45 -7.66 -3.11
C ARG A 42 -14.55 -6.98 -4.47
N SER A 43 -15.70 -6.39 -4.79
CA SER A 43 -15.91 -5.70 -6.06
C SER A 43 -15.10 -4.42 -6.18
N ASP A 44 -14.93 -3.69 -5.08
CA ASP A 44 -14.13 -2.46 -5.00
C ASP A 44 -12.66 -2.77 -5.10
N LEU A 45 -12.19 -3.81 -4.40
CA LEU A 45 -10.83 -4.30 -4.55
C LEU A 45 -10.55 -4.80 -5.96
N HIS A 46 -11.42 -5.60 -6.55
CA HIS A 46 -11.21 -6.09 -7.92
C HIS A 46 -11.07 -4.92 -8.91
N ARG A 47 -11.90 -3.87 -8.78
CA ARG A 47 -11.88 -2.69 -9.68
C ARG A 47 -10.78 -1.68 -9.36
N GLY A 48 -10.43 -1.52 -8.09
CA GLY A 48 -9.47 -0.55 -7.59
C GLY A 48 -8.03 -1.07 -7.61
N LEU A 49 -7.85 -2.37 -7.35
CA LEU A 49 -6.55 -3.03 -7.33
C LEU A 49 -6.05 -3.33 -8.75
N ASP A 50 -6.91 -3.54 -9.73
CA ASP A 50 -6.54 -3.50 -11.16
C ASP A 50 -5.83 -2.20 -11.56
N LYS A 51 -6.15 -1.08 -10.90
CA LYS A 51 -5.46 0.20 -11.11
C LYS A 51 -4.21 0.39 -10.26
N THR A 52 -4.08 -0.37 -9.16
CA THR A 52 -3.05 -0.17 -8.14
C THR A 52 -1.93 -1.21 -8.23
N ILE A 53 -2.25 -2.50 -8.42
CA ILE A 53 -1.27 -3.59 -8.60
C ILE A 53 -0.71 -3.64 -10.01
N ALA A 54 -1.44 -3.20 -11.04
CA ALA A 54 -0.90 -3.02 -12.39
C ALA A 54 0.29 -2.03 -12.44
N MET A 55 0.56 -1.34 -11.33
CA MET A 55 1.65 -0.39 -11.18
C MET A 55 2.89 -0.99 -10.48
N GLU A 56 2.78 -2.13 -9.81
CA GLU A 56 3.86 -2.68 -8.95
C GLU A 56 4.28 -4.13 -9.29
N CYS A 57 3.52 -4.87 -10.10
CA CYS A 57 3.89 -6.21 -10.57
C CYS A 57 3.51 -6.43 -12.04
N ASP A 58 4.35 -7.14 -12.80
CA ASP A 58 4.00 -7.63 -14.14
C ASP A 58 2.69 -8.41 -14.07
N THR A 59 1.70 -8.01 -14.86
CA THR A 59 0.32 -8.49 -14.83
C THR A 59 0.23 -10.02 -14.89
N PRO A 60 -0.19 -10.71 -13.80
CA PRO A 60 -0.52 -12.12 -13.84
C PRO A 60 -1.79 -12.36 -14.67
N SER A 61 -2.09 -13.61 -15.00
CA SER A 61 -3.31 -13.96 -15.76
C SER A 61 -4.59 -13.82 -14.91
N ASP A 62 -5.74 -13.51 -15.51
CA ASP A 62 -7.02 -13.18 -14.82
C ASP A 62 -7.43 -14.19 -13.71
N GLU A 63 -7.07 -15.47 -13.84
CA GLU A 63 -7.33 -16.49 -12.83
C GLU A 63 -6.38 -16.41 -11.62
N GLU A 64 -5.09 -16.15 -11.85
CA GLU A 64 -4.09 -16.00 -10.78
C GLU A 64 -4.31 -14.72 -9.98
N ILE A 65 -4.83 -13.68 -10.63
CA ILE A 65 -5.19 -12.43 -9.96
C ILE A 65 -6.40 -12.63 -9.04
N ASN A 66 -7.41 -13.40 -9.46
CA ASN A 66 -8.58 -13.68 -8.61
C ASN A 66 -8.20 -14.44 -7.32
N ASP A 67 -7.34 -15.45 -7.41
CA ASP A 67 -6.86 -16.18 -6.24
C ASP A 67 -6.01 -15.29 -5.32
N LEU A 68 -5.21 -14.40 -5.90
CA LEU A 68 -4.44 -13.40 -5.15
C LEU A 68 -5.38 -12.40 -4.47
N TYR A 69 -6.44 -11.95 -5.15
CA TYR A 69 -7.45 -11.06 -4.58
C TYR A 69 -8.21 -11.71 -3.43
N ASP A 70 -8.63 -12.97 -3.56
CA ASP A 70 -9.28 -13.68 -2.47
C ASP A 70 -8.31 -13.92 -1.30
N LEU A 71 -7.04 -14.20 -1.56
CA LEU A 71 -6.04 -14.34 -0.50
C LEU A 71 -5.80 -13.01 0.22
N ILE A 72 -5.63 -11.93 -0.53
CA ILE A 72 -5.52 -10.56 0.00
C ILE A 72 -6.77 -10.26 0.81
N PHE A 73 -7.96 -10.36 0.23
CA PHE A 73 -9.22 -10.06 0.90
C PHE A 73 -9.37 -10.82 2.22
N ASN A 74 -9.13 -12.13 2.22
CA ASN A 74 -9.21 -12.95 3.44
C ASN A 74 -8.13 -12.60 4.49
N THR A 75 -7.04 -11.96 4.08
CA THR A 75 -5.98 -11.48 4.98
C THR A 75 -6.33 -10.09 5.53
N PHE A 76 -6.96 -9.24 4.72
CA PHE A 76 -7.41 -7.90 5.08
C PHE A 76 -8.66 -7.92 5.98
N ASP A 77 -9.65 -8.78 5.69
CA ASP A 77 -10.91 -8.96 6.43
C ASP A 77 -10.66 -9.79 7.71
N ALA A 78 -10.15 -9.12 8.74
CA ALA A 78 -9.68 -9.76 9.97
C ALA A 78 -10.84 -10.27 10.83
N ASP A 79 -11.96 -9.53 10.84
CA ASP A 79 -13.17 -9.92 11.54
C ASP A 79 -14.09 -10.86 10.72
N LYS A 80 -13.78 -11.05 9.43
CA LYS A 80 -14.52 -11.89 8.48
C LYS A 80 -15.95 -11.42 8.27
N ASN A 81 -16.19 -10.11 8.38
CA ASN A 81 -17.49 -9.51 8.15
C ASN A 81 -17.85 -9.42 6.65
N GLY A 82 -16.90 -9.71 5.76
CA GLY A 82 -17.07 -9.69 4.31
C GLY A 82 -16.80 -8.32 3.68
N ALA A 83 -16.20 -7.40 4.42
CA ALA A 83 -15.80 -6.06 4.00
C ALA A 83 -14.55 -5.63 4.77
N ILE A 84 -13.73 -4.77 4.18
CA ILE A 84 -12.49 -4.30 4.82
C ILE A 84 -12.68 -2.85 5.20
N ASP A 85 -12.66 -2.57 6.50
CA ASP A 85 -12.74 -1.19 6.97
C ASP A 85 -11.39 -0.46 6.89
N LEU A 86 -11.41 0.86 7.10
CA LEU A 86 -10.21 1.70 7.06
C LEU A 86 -9.15 1.26 8.08
N GLN A 87 -9.56 0.75 9.25
CA GLN A 87 -8.66 0.32 10.31
C GLN A 87 -7.95 -0.98 9.94
N GLU A 88 -8.68 -1.93 9.36
CA GLU A 88 -8.16 -3.19 8.81
C GLU A 88 -7.20 -2.92 7.65
N PHE A 89 -7.62 -2.08 6.71
CA PHE A 89 -6.79 -1.67 5.57
C PHE A 89 -5.48 -1.01 6.02
N GLY A 90 -5.54 -0.06 6.96
CA GLY A 90 -4.36 0.62 7.50
C GLY A 90 -3.43 -0.30 8.27
N SER A 91 -3.98 -1.25 9.04
CA SER A 91 -3.19 -2.21 9.82
C SER A 91 -2.38 -3.13 8.91
N LEU A 92 -2.98 -3.61 7.82
CA LEU A 92 -2.29 -4.49 6.90
C LEU A 92 -1.32 -3.76 5.97
N MET A 93 -1.67 -2.57 5.48
CA MET A 93 -0.72 -1.71 4.76
C MET A 93 0.55 -1.48 5.58
N LYS A 94 0.39 -1.30 6.90
CA LYS A 94 1.52 -1.19 7.82
C LYS A 94 2.33 -2.48 7.92
N GLU A 95 1.69 -3.64 8.04
CA GLU A 95 2.39 -4.93 8.10
C GLU A 95 3.15 -5.25 6.80
N ILE A 96 2.55 -4.98 5.64
CA ILE A 96 3.18 -5.18 4.33
C ILE A 96 4.40 -4.27 4.19
N MET A 97 4.26 -2.97 4.49
CA MET A 97 5.39 -2.04 4.44
C MET A 97 6.49 -2.42 5.43
N LEU A 98 6.12 -2.91 6.62
CA LEU A 98 7.08 -3.41 7.61
C LEU A 98 7.81 -4.67 7.12
N ALA A 99 7.10 -5.57 6.43
CA ALA A 99 7.67 -6.76 5.81
C ALA A 99 8.60 -6.39 4.64
N MET A 100 8.21 -5.40 3.81
CA MET A 100 9.06 -4.83 2.77
C MET A 100 10.31 -4.19 3.36
N ALA A 101 10.17 -3.36 4.40
CA ALA A 101 11.30 -2.74 5.08
C ALA A 101 12.28 -3.79 5.64
N ARG A 102 11.76 -4.88 6.20
CA ARG A 102 12.56 -6.02 6.68
C ARG A 102 13.19 -6.82 5.54
N GLY A 103 12.50 -6.97 4.42
CA GLY A 103 12.96 -7.72 3.24
C GLY A 103 14.03 -6.97 2.44
N ILE A 104 13.90 -5.65 2.31
CA ILE A 104 14.89 -4.74 1.71
C ILE A 104 16.09 -4.59 2.66
N GLY A 105 15.84 -4.48 3.96
CA GLY A 105 16.87 -4.27 4.97
C GLY A 105 17.64 -2.96 4.74
N ASP A 106 18.95 -2.97 5.03
CA ASP A 106 19.85 -1.83 4.81
C ASP A 106 20.34 -1.72 3.35
N SER A 107 19.85 -2.58 2.44
CA SER A 107 20.28 -2.55 1.05
C SER A 107 19.33 -1.66 0.24
N PRO A 108 19.75 -0.45 -0.18
CA PRO A 108 18.91 0.43 -0.94
C PRO A 108 18.56 -0.18 -2.31
N ILE A 109 17.29 -0.07 -2.69
CA ILE A 109 16.79 -0.48 -3.99
C ILE A 109 16.38 0.75 -4.81
N GLY A 110 16.67 0.72 -6.11
CA GLY A 110 16.19 1.72 -7.06
C GLY A 110 14.78 1.37 -7.50
N VAL A 111 13.83 2.26 -7.24
CA VAL A 111 12.42 2.10 -7.57
C VAL A 111 11.94 3.23 -8.47
N ALA A 112 11.14 2.91 -9.48
CA ALA A 112 10.44 3.90 -10.27
C ALA A 112 9.09 4.18 -9.62
N LEU A 113 8.94 5.37 -9.04
CA LEU A 113 7.75 5.76 -8.28
C LEU A 113 7.00 6.84 -9.04
N ASP A 114 5.69 6.89 -8.89
CA ASP A 114 4.97 8.08 -9.30
C ASP A 114 5.02 9.18 -8.23
N GLU A 115 4.77 10.43 -8.62
CA GLU A 115 4.89 11.59 -7.73
C GLU A 115 3.94 11.48 -6.53
N ASP A 116 2.77 10.84 -6.73
CA ASP A 116 1.77 10.61 -5.69
C ASP A 116 1.92 9.24 -4.97
N SER A 117 3.07 8.54 -5.16
CA SER A 117 3.29 7.24 -4.51
C SER A 117 3.58 7.37 -3.01
N LEU A 118 3.14 6.38 -2.21
CA LEU A 118 3.41 6.31 -0.77
C LEU A 118 4.90 6.37 -0.47
N LEU A 119 5.65 5.64 -1.30
CA LEU A 119 7.09 5.51 -1.19
C LEU A 119 7.80 6.83 -1.52
N MET A 120 7.20 7.69 -2.36
CA MET A 120 7.73 9.03 -2.64
C MET A 120 7.62 9.94 -1.41
N LYS A 121 6.47 9.93 -0.73
CA LYS A 121 6.30 10.63 0.55
C LYS A 121 7.26 10.15 1.64
N ALA A 122 7.58 8.84 1.67
CA ALA A 122 8.57 8.31 2.59
C ALA A 122 9.96 8.97 2.38
N ILE A 123 10.37 9.14 1.12
CA ILE A 123 11.64 9.78 0.76
C ILE A 123 11.65 11.27 1.12
N GLU A 124 10.54 11.97 0.88
CA GLU A 124 10.39 13.39 1.24
C GLU A 124 10.51 13.61 2.76
N LEU A 125 9.90 12.72 3.54
CA LEU A 125 9.98 12.71 5.01
C LEU A 125 11.41 12.46 5.51
N ASP A 126 12.15 11.55 4.89
CA ASP A 126 13.54 11.30 5.25
C ASP A 126 14.46 12.47 4.89
N SER A 127 14.25 13.05 3.70
CA SER A 127 14.99 14.22 3.22
C SER A 127 14.82 15.45 4.12
N THR A 128 13.67 15.59 4.79
CA THR A 128 13.40 16.69 5.74
C THR A 128 13.95 16.44 7.15
N LYS A 129 14.24 15.18 7.53
CA LYS A 129 14.89 14.84 8.82
C LYS A 129 16.41 15.01 8.78
N ASN A 130 17.03 14.89 7.61
CA ASN A 130 18.49 14.92 7.41
C ASN A 130 19.04 16.28 6.91
N GLY A 131 18.24 17.35 6.91
CA GLY A 131 18.63 18.72 6.57
C GLY A 131 18.70 19.65 7.78
#